data_AF-A0A9P8HYE4-F1
#
_entry.id   AF-A0A9P8HYE4-F1
#
_cell.length_a   1.000
_cell.length_b   1.000
_cell.length_c   1.000
_cell.angle_alpha   90.00
_cell.angle_beta   90.00
_cell.angle_gamma   90.00
#
_symmetry.space_group_name_H-M   'P 1'
#
loop_
_entity.id
_entity.type
_entity.pdbx_description
1 polymer ?
#
loop_
_entity_poly.entity_id
_entity_poly.type
_entity_poly.pdbx_seq_one_letter_code
_entity_poly.pdbx_strand_id
1 'polypeptide(L)'
;MAGVLEYSGAKHMELPQMRILFFPMTKEGEYAARGYWERIHKRGVESSGEEHVKFLSDGLTNGGDGMNTMRNGITEFFTPETSQGLNGSYDRLADLKMPVLGANGHQKVPNGTLIVYPRSGHGFLFHFPTQFGRDVLNFLES
;
A
#
# COMPACT_ATOMS: atom_id res chain seq x y z
N MET A 1 13.27 9.24 7.17
CA MET A 1 13.46 9.06 5.72
C MET A 1 14.52 8.02 5.35
N ALA A 2 15.66 7.91 6.07
CA ALA A 2 16.74 6.98 5.70
C ALA A 2 16.29 5.53 5.45
N GLY A 3 15.38 5.00 6.29
CA GLY A 3 14.93 3.60 6.18
C GLY A 3 13.85 3.29 5.14
N VAL A 4 13.20 4.26 4.48
CA VAL A 4 12.23 3.91 3.41
C VAL A 4 12.95 3.72 2.09
N LEU A 5 13.80 4.69 1.71
CA LEU A 5 14.55 4.66 0.46
C LEU A 5 15.58 3.52 0.40
N GLU A 6 16.14 3.15 1.55
CA GLU A 6 17.06 2.01 1.67
C GLU A 6 16.33 0.67 1.42
N TYR A 7 15.15 0.50 2.01
CA TYR A 7 14.43 -0.79 1.96
C TYR A 7 13.53 -0.93 0.73
N SER A 8 13.08 0.19 0.13
CA SER A 8 12.34 0.18 -1.13
C SER A 8 13.21 -0.15 -2.34
N GLY A 9 14.54 -0.11 -2.19
CA GLY A 9 15.53 -0.37 -3.23
C GLY A 9 16.16 -1.78 -3.20
N ALA A 10 15.66 -2.68 -2.34
CA ALA A 10 16.26 -3.98 -2.14
C ALA A 10 16.18 -4.88 -3.39
N LYS A 11 17.27 -5.63 -3.67
CA LYS A 11 17.33 -6.56 -4.81
C LYS A 11 16.21 -7.60 -4.78
N HIS A 12 15.87 -8.09 -3.59
CA HIS A 12 14.75 -8.99 -3.35
C HIS A 12 13.88 -8.42 -2.24
N MET A 13 12.57 -8.56 -2.38
CA MET A 13 11.64 -8.25 -1.32
C MET A 13 11.63 -9.41 -0.33
N GLU A 14 12.00 -9.14 0.91
CA GLU A 14 11.98 -10.12 2.00
C GLU A 14 11.17 -9.58 3.19
N LEU A 15 10.90 -10.44 4.17
CA LEU A 15 10.14 -10.07 5.37
C LEU A 15 10.65 -8.79 6.06
N PRO A 16 11.97 -8.54 6.23
CA PRO A 16 12.44 -7.31 6.86
C PRO A 16 12.02 -6.04 6.10
N GLN A 17 12.16 -6.02 4.77
CA GLN A 17 11.73 -4.92 3.91
C GLN A 17 10.22 -4.74 3.99
N MET A 18 9.46 -5.84 3.86
CA MET A 18 8.01 -5.83 3.94
C MET A 18 7.53 -5.25 5.29
N ARG A 19 8.16 -5.66 6.40
CA ARG A 19 7.84 -5.15 7.73
C ARG A 19 8.06 -3.64 7.82
N ILE A 20 9.24 -3.17 7.43
CA ILE A 20 9.63 -1.76 7.58
C ILE A 20 8.79 -0.85 6.69
N LEU A 21 8.44 -1.30 5.49
CA LEU A 21 7.68 -0.49 4.53
C LEU A 21 6.18 -0.42 4.86
N PHE A 22 5.60 -1.49 5.42
CA PHE A 22 4.14 -1.62 5.45
C PHE A 22 3.53 -1.80 6.85
N PHE A 23 4.31 -2.17 7.85
CA PHE A 23 3.81 -2.49 9.19
C PHE A 23 4.35 -1.51 10.24
N PRO A 24 3.59 -1.25 11.33
CA PRO A 24 4.07 -0.39 12.40
C PRO A 24 5.23 -1.08 13.14
N MET A 25 6.17 -0.28 13.67
CA MET A 25 7.33 -0.77 14.41
C MET A 25 6.97 -1.13 15.87
N THR A 26 5.96 -1.98 16.04
CA THR A 26 5.50 -2.53 17.33
C THR A 26 5.51 -4.06 17.29
N LYS A 27 5.29 -4.71 18.44
CA LYS A 27 5.20 -6.17 18.54
C LYS A 27 4.02 -6.71 17.72
N GLU A 28 2.90 -5.99 17.71
CA GLU A 28 1.70 -6.34 16.94
C GLU A 28 1.97 -6.22 15.44
N GLY A 29 2.67 -5.16 15.01
CA GLY A 29 3.08 -5.00 13.61
C GLY A 29 4.03 -6.08 13.15
N GLU A 30 4.95 -6.54 14.01
CA GLU A 30 5.83 -7.66 13.73
C GLU A 30 5.08 -8.98 13.54
N TYR A 31 4.13 -9.27 14.43
CA TYR A 31 3.26 -10.44 14.31
C TYR A 31 2.42 -10.39 13.03
N ALA A 32 1.84 -9.22 12.73
CA ALA A 32 1.07 -9.01 11.51
C ALA A 32 1.91 -9.17 10.23
N ALA A 33 3.14 -8.64 10.22
CA ALA A 33 4.07 -8.78 9.10
C ALA A 33 4.42 -10.24 8.83
N ARG A 34 4.74 -11.02 9.87
CA ARG A 34 4.98 -12.46 9.73
C ARG A 34 3.75 -13.19 9.20
N GLY A 35 2.59 -12.95 9.80
CA GLY A 35 1.35 -13.58 9.37
C GLY A 35 0.98 -13.24 7.93
N TYR A 36 1.21 -12.00 7.49
CA TYR A 36 1.06 -11.62 6.08
C TYR A 36 2.06 -12.34 5.19
N TRP A 37 3.34 -12.35 5.56
CA TRP A 37 4.41 -12.96 4.78
C TRP A 37 4.19 -14.46 4.58
N GLU A 38 3.75 -15.16 5.61
CA GLU A 38 3.39 -16.58 5.51
C GLU A 38 2.19 -16.82 4.60
N ARG A 39 1.23 -15.89 4.54
CA ARG A 39 0.03 -16.03 3.69
C ARG A 39 0.29 -15.73 2.22
N ILE A 40 1.04 -14.67 1.91
CA ILE A 40 1.23 -14.24 0.52
C ILE A 40 1.93 -15.32 -0.32
N HIS A 41 2.86 -16.06 0.28
CA HIS A 41 3.56 -17.18 -0.37
C HIS A 41 2.73 -18.47 -0.50
N LYS A 42 1.54 -18.54 0.11
CA LYS A 42 0.61 -19.65 -0.10
C LYS A 42 -0.25 -19.46 -1.35
N ARG A 43 -0.25 -18.25 -1.94
CA ARG A 43 -0.97 -18.00 -3.19
C ARG A 43 -0.19 -18.61 -4.35
N GLY A 44 -0.85 -19.48 -5.10
CA GLY A 44 -0.37 -20.06 -6.35
C GLY A 44 -1.52 -20.65 -7.15
N VAL A 45 -1.19 -21.39 -8.21
CA VAL A 45 -2.15 -21.93 -9.18
C VAL A 45 -3.28 -22.71 -8.51
N GLU A 46 -2.99 -23.52 -7.49
CA GLU A 46 -4.01 -24.31 -6.79
C GLU A 46 -5.02 -23.44 -6.02
N SER A 47 -4.58 -22.30 -5.50
CA SER A 47 -5.42 -21.42 -4.66
C SER A 47 -6.13 -20.31 -5.43
N SER A 48 -5.58 -19.89 -6.58
CA SER A 48 -6.07 -18.71 -7.32
C SER A 48 -6.12 -18.88 -8.83
N GLY A 49 -5.70 -20.02 -9.38
CA GLY A 49 -5.63 -20.25 -10.83
C GLY A 49 -4.51 -19.48 -11.54
N GLU A 50 -3.64 -18.81 -10.78
CA GLU A 50 -2.60 -17.92 -11.31
C GLU A 50 -1.26 -18.24 -10.65
N GLU A 51 -0.19 -18.16 -11.44
CA GLU A 51 1.18 -18.18 -10.92
C GLU A 51 1.43 -16.99 -9.99
N HIS A 52 2.32 -17.17 -9.03
CA HIS A 52 2.71 -16.07 -8.15
C HIS A 52 3.54 -15.05 -8.94
N VAL A 53 3.03 -13.83 -9.02
CA VAL A 53 3.72 -12.72 -9.69
C VAL A 53 4.85 -12.22 -8.79
N LYS A 54 6.04 -12.06 -9.36
CA LYS A 54 7.19 -11.48 -8.65
C LYS A 54 6.96 -10.00 -8.35
N PHE A 55 7.60 -9.50 -7.31
CA PHE A 55 7.62 -8.07 -7.03
C PHE A 55 8.24 -7.27 -8.19
N LEU A 56 7.83 -6.01 -8.33
CA LEU A 56 8.30 -5.13 -9.39
C LEU A 56 9.83 -5.05 -9.38
N SER A 57 10.47 -5.36 -10.51
CA SER A 57 11.94 -5.40 -10.64
C SER A 57 12.67 -6.35 -9.67
N ASP A 58 12.00 -7.39 -9.16
CA ASP A 58 12.63 -8.41 -8.32
C ASP A 58 13.85 -9.07 -9.00
N GLY A 59 14.94 -9.20 -8.24
CA GLY A 59 16.24 -9.67 -8.73
C GLY A 59 16.98 -8.68 -9.62
N LEU A 60 16.41 -7.48 -9.88
CA LEU A 60 16.98 -6.42 -10.72
C LEU A 60 17.27 -6.89 -12.17
N THR A 61 16.51 -7.85 -12.68
CA THR A 61 16.71 -8.41 -14.04
C THR A 61 16.50 -7.41 -15.16
N ASN A 62 15.72 -6.34 -14.90
CA ASN A 62 15.53 -5.20 -15.79
C ASN A 62 16.37 -3.97 -15.38
N GLY A 63 17.45 -4.16 -14.63
CA GLY A 63 18.28 -3.05 -14.12
C GLY A 63 17.61 -2.22 -13.02
N GLY A 64 16.50 -2.68 -12.44
CA GLY A 64 15.78 -1.97 -11.38
C GLY A 64 14.86 -0.85 -11.89
N ASP A 65 14.56 -0.81 -13.19
CA ASP A 65 13.85 0.30 -13.84
C ASP A 65 12.50 0.66 -13.18
N GLY A 66 11.68 -0.35 -12.88
CA GLY A 66 10.39 -0.14 -12.21
C GLY A 66 10.53 0.39 -10.78
N MET A 67 11.49 -0.14 -10.03
CA MET A 67 11.80 0.34 -8.67
C MET A 67 12.37 1.75 -8.67
N ASN A 68 13.24 2.09 -9.62
CA ASN A 68 13.79 3.44 -9.76
C ASN A 68 12.69 4.44 -10.14
N THR A 69 11.76 4.05 -11.01
CA THR A 69 10.58 4.85 -11.33
C THR A 69 9.73 5.13 -10.08
N MET A 70 9.43 4.11 -9.27
CA MET A 70 8.73 4.31 -7.99
C MET A 70 9.51 5.22 -7.03
N ARG A 71 10.83 5.01 -6.90
CA ARG A 71 11.70 5.81 -6.04
C ARG A 71 11.70 7.29 -6.44
N ASN A 72 11.75 7.58 -7.74
CA ASN A 72 11.68 8.95 -8.25
C ASN A 72 10.34 9.59 -7.91
N GLY A 73 9.22 8.87 -8.14
CA GLY A 73 7.90 9.36 -7.76
C GLY A 73 7.75 9.63 -6.25
N ILE A 74 8.31 8.76 -5.40
CA ILE A 74 8.36 8.98 -3.95
C ILE A 74 9.19 10.22 -3.60
N THR A 75 10.34 10.41 -4.24
CA THR A 75 11.21 11.56 -4.01
C THR A 75 10.53 12.87 -4.39
N GLU A 76 9.83 12.88 -5.53
CA GLU A 76 9.02 14.03 -5.97
C GLU A 76 7.85 14.28 -5.02
N PHE A 77 7.16 13.24 -4.57
CA PHE A 77 6.06 13.37 -3.61
C PHE A 77 6.50 14.01 -2.28
N PHE A 78 7.72 13.75 -1.84
CA PHE A 78 8.24 14.27 -0.57
C PHE A 78 8.95 15.62 -0.67
N THR A 79 9.12 16.17 -1.87
CA THR A 79 9.75 17.47 -2.09
C THR A 79 8.67 18.55 -2.13
N PRO A 80 8.66 19.55 -1.24
CA PRO A 80 7.57 20.52 -1.11
C PRO A 80 7.17 21.21 -2.42
N GLU A 81 8.15 21.48 -3.29
CA GLU A 81 7.97 22.16 -4.57
C GLU A 81 7.23 21.28 -5.59
N THR A 82 7.44 19.96 -5.56
CA THR A 82 6.81 19.00 -6.48
C THR A 82 5.63 18.26 -5.85
N SER A 83 5.51 18.24 -4.52
CA SER A 83 4.43 17.58 -3.78
C SER A 83 3.08 18.28 -3.94
N GLN A 84 3.06 19.51 -4.44
CA GLN A 84 1.82 20.25 -4.73
C GLN A 84 1.14 19.77 -6.03
N GLY A 85 1.83 18.96 -6.84
CA GLY A 85 1.33 18.42 -8.10
C GLY A 85 1.12 19.49 -9.19
N LEU A 86 0.97 19.06 -10.44
CA LEU A 86 0.52 19.89 -11.56
C LEU A 86 -0.95 20.31 -11.36
N ASN A 87 -1.21 21.30 -10.50
CA ASN A 87 -2.55 21.67 -10.01
C ASN A 87 -3.23 20.52 -9.24
N GLY A 88 -2.65 20.12 -8.09
CA GLY A 88 -3.12 19.01 -7.26
C GLY A 88 -4.66 18.87 -7.16
N SER A 89 -5.15 17.63 -7.16
CA SER A 89 -6.59 17.32 -7.19
C SER A 89 -7.31 17.48 -5.85
N TYR A 90 -6.62 17.97 -4.81
CA TYR A 90 -7.16 18.02 -3.46
C TYR A 90 -8.44 18.86 -3.35
N ASP A 91 -8.47 20.04 -3.98
CA ASP A 91 -9.67 20.90 -3.99
C ASP A 91 -10.76 20.38 -4.94
N ARG A 92 -10.40 19.46 -5.84
CA ARG A 92 -11.31 18.78 -6.76
C ARG A 92 -11.92 17.50 -6.17
N LEU A 93 -11.58 17.12 -4.93
CA LEU A 93 -12.23 15.98 -4.26
C LEU A 93 -13.74 16.17 -4.11
N ALA A 94 -14.22 17.42 -4.08
CA ALA A 94 -15.65 17.76 -4.10
C ALA A 94 -16.35 17.51 -5.46
N ASP A 95 -15.58 17.34 -6.54
CA ASP A 95 -16.11 17.03 -7.87
C ASP A 95 -16.56 15.56 -7.96
N LEU A 96 -16.08 14.68 -7.08
CA LEU A 96 -16.47 13.27 -7.03
C LEU A 96 -17.95 13.15 -6.67
N LYS A 97 -18.75 12.62 -7.61
CA LYS A 97 -20.21 12.46 -7.45
C LYS A 97 -20.62 11.02 -7.12
N MET A 98 -19.79 10.05 -7.47
CA MET A 98 -19.98 8.64 -7.11
C MET A 98 -19.79 8.42 -5.60
N PRO A 99 -20.36 7.36 -5.02
CA PRO A 99 -19.97 6.88 -3.70
C PRO A 99 -18.47 6.55 -3.68
N VAL A 100 -17.80 6.88 -2.57
CA VAL A 100 -16.36 6.62 -2.41
C VAL A 100 -16.09 5.97 -1.06
N LEU A 101 -15.39 4.84 -1.06
CA LEU A 101 -14.82 4.26 0.14
C LEU A 101 -13.38 4.75 0.33
N GLY A 102 -13.18 5.64 1.30
CA GLY A 102 -11.86 6.04 1.77
C GLY A 102 -11.37 5.09 2.86
N ALA A 103 -10.35 4.28 2.58
CA ALA A 103 -9.70 3.44 3.57
C ALA A 103 -8.36 4.07 3.99
N ASN A 104 -8.27 4.55 5.23
CA ASN A 104 -7.15 5.39 5.72
C ASN A 104 -6.90 6.65 4.85
N GLY A 105 -7.97 7.29 4.37
CA GLY A 105 -7.92 8.48 3.51
C GLY A 105 -8.37 9.78 4.19
N HIS A 106 -8.80 10.75 3.38
CA HIS A 106 -9.27 12.06 3.83
C HIS A 106 -10.79 12.19 3.77
N GLN A 107 -11.38 12.93 4.71
CA GLN A 107 -12.84 13.12 4.85
C GLN A 107 -13.45 14.19 3.89
N LYS A 108 -12.67 14.77 2.96
CA LYS A 108 -13.16 15.86 2.09
C LYS A 108 -14.07 15.40 0.94
N VAL A 109 -14.30 14.10 0.77
CA VAL A 109 -15.15 13.56 -0.31
C VAL A 109 -16.62 13.62 0.12
N PRO A 110 -17.50 14.36 -0.60
CA PRO A 110 -18.88 14.63 -0.15
C PRO A 110 -19.75 13.37 0.04
N ASN A 111 -19.60 12.39 -0.85
CA ASN A 111 -20.29 11.09 -0.80
C ASN A 111 -19.34 9.98 -0.31
N GLY A 112 -18.46 10.33 0.63
CA GLY A 112 -17.39 9.46 1.12
C GLY A 112 -17.74 8.74 2.41
N THR A 113 -17.54 7.42 2.44
CA THR A 113 -17.41 6.65 3.68
C THR A 113 -15.93 6.56 4.03
N LEU A 114 -15.53 7.09 5.19
CA LEU A 114 -14.16 7.00 5.68
C LEU A 114 -14.05 5.91 6.76
N ILE A 115 -13.23 4.89 6.50
CA ILE A 115 -12.86 3.87 7.48
C ILE A 115 -11.39 4.06 7.83
N VAL A 116 -11.11 4.23 9.11
CA VAL A 116 -9.74 4.32 9.64
C VAL A 116 -9.40 3.00 10.32
N TYR A 117 -8.33 2.35 9.89
CA TYR A 117 -7.77 1.16 10.51
C TYR A 117 -6.74 1.61 11.56
N PRO A 118 -7.08 1.62 12.86
CA PRO A 118 -6.19 2.16 13.87
C PRO A 118 -4.94 1.30 14.01
N ARG A 119 -3.81 1.95 14.30
CA ARG A 119 -2.51 1.28 14.51
C ARG A 119 -2.06 0.43 13.31
N SER A 120 -2.52 0.75 12.10
CA SER A 120 -1.95 0.20 10.88
C SER A 120 -0.77 1.04 10.38
N GLY A 121 0.21 0.40 9.74
CA GLY A 121 1.20 1.09 8.91
C GLY A 121 0.62 1.43 7.53
N HIS A 122 1.50 1.75 6.58
CA HIS A 122 1.12 2.02 5.19
C HIS A 122 0.34 0.84 4.56
N GLY A 123 0.68 -0.41 4.91
CA GLY A 123 0.00 -1.62 4.47
C GLY A 123 -1.16 -2.04 5.37
N PHE A 124 -2.09 -1.15 5.67
CA PHE A 124 -3.24 -1.45 6.53
C PHE A 124 -4.08 -2.63 6.03
N LEU A 125 -4.22 -2.77 4.71
CA LEU A 125 -4.93 -3.89 4.09
C LEU A 125 -4.20 -5.23 4.26
N PHE A 126 -2.87 -5.21 4.45
CA PHE A 126 -2.09 -6.41 4.79
C PHE A 126 -2.21 -6.78 6.28
N HIS A 127 -2.38 -5.77 7.14
CA HIS A 127 -2.58 -5.94 8.58
C HIS A 127 -4.00 -6.45 8.90
N PHE A 128 -5.02 -5.87 8.26
CA PHE A 128 -6.43 -6.17 8.50
C PHE A 128 -7.14 -6.76 7.26
N PRO A 129 -6.63 -7.84 6.62
CA PRO A 129 -7.11 -8.29 5.33
C PRO A 129 -8.58 -8.73 5.34
N THR A 130 -9.01 -9.45 6.39
CA THR A 130 -10.39 -9.91 6.51
C THR A 130 -11.35 -8.77 6.79
N GLN A 131 -10.97 -7.83 7.67
CA GLN A 131 -11.82 -6.67 7.97
C GLN A 131 -11.94 -5.77 6.74
N PHE A 132 -10.81 -5.46 6.08
CA PHE A 132 -10.80 -4.70 4.84
C PHE A 132 -11.67 -5.34 3.76
N GLY A 133 -11.58 -6.66 3.57
CA GLY A 133 -12.45 -7.37 2.62
C GLY A 133 -13.94 -7.23 2.94
N ARG A 134 -14.32 -7.34 4.23
CA ARG A 134 -15.72 -7.14 4.66
C ARG A 134 -16.17 -5.70 4.44
N ASP A 135 -15.33 -4.73 4.75
CA ASP A 135 -15.65 -3.31 4.59
C ASP A 135 -15.86 -2.94 3.12
N VAL A 136 -15.05 -3.51 2.22
CA VAL A 136 -15.24 -3.38 0.77
C VAL A 136 -16.56 -4.03 0.33
N LEU A 137 -16.86 -5.25 0.76
CA LEU A 137 -18.12 -5.93 0.40
C LEU A 137 -19.34 -5.14 0.88
N ASN A 138 -19.34 -4.70 2.14
CA ASN A 138 -20.41 -3.89 2.69
C ASN A 138 -20.63 -2.58 1.89
N PHE A 139 -19.56 -1.96 1.42
CA PHE A 139 -19.64 -0.77 0.57
C PHE A 139 -20.16 -1.07 -0.85
N LEU A 140 -19.82 -2.24 -1.42
CA LEU A 140 -20.31 -2.64 -2.74
C LEU A 140 -21.79 -3.06 -2.73
N GLU A 141 -22.29 -3.49 -1.57
CA GLU A 141 -23.69 -3.89 -1.36
C GLU A 141 -24.59 -2.73 -0.92
N SER A 142 -24.03 -1.56 -0.58
CA SER A 142 -24.78 -0.38 -0.10
C SER A 142 -25.41 0.48 -1.19
#